data_AF-A0A4S4CWZ1-F1
#
_entry.id   AF-A0A4S4CWZ1-F1
#
_cell.length_a   1.000
_cell.length_b   1.000
_cell.length_c   1.000
_cell.angle_alpha   90.00
_cell.angle_beta   90.00
_cell.angle_gamma   90.00
#
_symmetry.space_group_name_H-M   'P 1'
#
loop_
_entity.id
_entity.type
_entity.pdbx_description
1 polymer ?
#
loop_
_entity_poly.entity_id
_entity_poly.type
_entity_poly.pdbx_seq_one_letter_code
_entity_poly.pdbx_strand_id
1 'polypeptide(L)'
;MFMPAMKVLNFLFFHYKQRYNFSQFHELLADTDRDKLAQSGGKFAHYLCKILDVYFSYHRDSYCMKGVYLHDPTALLAAVNPSLITYTEGIVRVQTIGITRGLTLFYNKQKRWGCLALQITPNGLL
;
A
#
# COMPACT_ATOMS: atom_id res chain seq x y z
N MET A 1 -17.95 -5.60 -23.35
CA MET A 1 -18.39 -5.51 -21.94
C MET A 1 -17.19 -5.07 -21.11
N PHE A 2 -17.18 -3.80 -20.70
CA PHE A 2 -16.06 -3.12 -20.03
C PHE A 2 -15.82 -3.71 -18.63
N MET A 3 -14.65 -4.26 -18.37
CA MET A 3 -14.21 -4.56 -16.99
C MET A 3 -13.65 -3.26 -16.39
N PRO A 4 -14.13 -2.80 -15.22
CA PRO A 4 -13.62 -1.57 -14.63
C PRO A 4 -12.22 -1.83 -14.06
N ALA A 5 -11.25 -1.04 -14.53
CA ALA A 5 -9.81 -1.11 -14.22
C ALA A 5 -9.43 -1.14 -12.73
N MET A 6 -10.37 -0.78 -11.84
CA MET A 6 -10.19 -0.70 -10.38
C MET A 6 -9.94 -2.05 -9.69
N LYS A 7 -10.31 -3.17 -10.31
CA LYS A 7 -10.07 -4.52 -9.74
C LYS A 7 -8.67 -5.07 -10.06
N VAL A 8 -8.05 -4.65 -11.15
CA VAL A 8 -6.75 -5.18 -11.61
C VAL A 8 -5.60 -4.65 -10.74
N LEU A 9 -5.67 -3.38 -10.34
CA LEU A 9 -4.64 -2.76 -9.50
C LEU A 9 -4.62 -3.34 -8.08
N ASN A 10 -5.81 -3.58 -7.51
CA ASN A 10 -5.94 -4.28 -6.22
C ASN A 10 -5.40 -5.72 -6.29
N PHE A 11 -5.53 -6.40 -7.42
CA PHE A 11 -5.03 -7.77 -7.58
C PHE A 11 -3.50 -7.84 -7.61
N LEU A 12 -2.83 -6.91 -8.31
CA LEU A 12 -1.36 -6.79 -8.29
C LEU A 12 -0.85 -6.41 -6.90
N PHE A 13 -1.48 -5.44 -6.25
CA PHE A 13 -1.12 -5.05 -4.88
C PHE A 13 -1.31 -6.21 -3.90
N PHE A 14 -2.41 -6.96 -4.01
CA PHE A 14 -2.69 -8.11 -3.18
C PHE A 14 -1.65 -9.22 -3.40
N HIS A 15 -1.31 -9.56 -4.65
CA HIS A 15 -0.30 -10.59 -4.93
C HIS A 15 1.11 -10.20 -4.42
N TYR A 16 1.49 -8.92 -4.55
CA TYR A 16 2.79 -8.44 -4.07
C TYR A 16 2.85 -8.38 -2.53
N LYS A 17 1.75 -7.96 -1.89
CA LYS A 17 1.61 -7.94 -0.42
C LYS A 17 1.61 -9.34 0.20
N GLN A 18 1.24 -10.39 -0.55
CA GLN A 18 1.28 -11.77 -0.07
C GLN A 18 2.71 -12.35 0.02
N ARG A 19 3.69 -11.75 -0.67
CA ARG A 19 5.10 -12.20 -0.68
C ARG A 19 6.06 -11.27 0.06
N TYR A 20 5.73 -9.98 0.15
CA TYR A 20 6.53 -8.96 0.83
C TYR A 20 5.64 -8.12 1.74
N ASN A 21 6.11 -7.84 2.96
CA ASN A 21 5.43 -6.85 3.80
C ASN A 21 5.79 -5.45 3.32
N PHE A 22 4.82 -4.81 2.69
CA PHE A 22 4.81 -3.37 2.50
C PHE A 22 4.33 -2.72 3.80
N SER A 23 5.27 -2.33 4.65
CA SER A 23 5.03 -1.36 5.72
C SER A 23 4.52 -0.06 5.07
N GLN A 24 3.48 0.52 5.69
CA GLN A 24 2.71 1.65 5.18
C GLN A 24 3.55 2.68 4.41
N PHE A 25 3.19 2.94 3.15
CA PHE A 25 3.78 4.00 2.35
C PHE A 25 3.34 5.35 2.93
N HIS A 26 4.15 5.89 3.83
CA HIS A 26 4.02 7.25 4.34
C HIS A 26 4.99 8.19 3.63
N GLU A 27 5.10 8.06 2.31
CA GLU A 27 5.78 9.06 1.50
C GLU A 27 4.86 10.28 1.38
N LEU A 28 5.32 11.40 1.94
CA LEU A 28 4.53 12.61 2.13
C LEU A 28 4.78 13.58 0.96
N LEU A 29 3.71 13.98 0.29
CA LEU A 29 3.72 15.15 -0.57
C LEU A 29 3.34 16.36 0.28
N ALA A 30 4.30 17.24 0.54
CA ALA A 30 4.07 18.46 1.32
C ALA A 30 3.39 19.56 0.47
N ASP A 31 2.82 20.57 1.13
CA ASP A 31 2.23 21.75 0.46
C ASP A 31 3.23 22.40 -0.52
N THR A 32 4.51 22.50 -0.15
CA THR A 32 5.55 23.09 -0.99
C THR A 32 5.85 22.28 -2.24
N ASP A 33 5.69 20.95 -2.20
CA ASP A 33 5.88 20.09 -3.37
C ASP A 33 4.69 20.18 -4.32
N ARG A 34 3.50 20.44 -3.78
CA ARG A 34 2.31 20.75 -4.58
C ARG A 34 2.46 22.07 -5.32
N ASP A 35 3.05 23.09 -4.69
CA ASP A 35 3.32 24.38 -5.34
C ASP A 35 4.32 24.21 -6.50
N LYS A 36 5.38 23.42 -6.29
CA LYS A 36 6.32 23.05 -7.36
C LYS A 36 5.63 22.31 -8.49
N LEU A 37 4.74 21.36 -8.17
CA LEU A 37 3.97 20.63 -9.18
C LEU A 37 3.12 21.58 -10.01
N ALA A 38 2.42 22.53 -9.38
CA ALA A 38 1.60 23.53 -10.06
C ALA A 38 2.41 24.42 -11.03
N GLN A 39 3.69 24.68 -10.71
CA GLN A 39 4.60 25.50 -11.51
C GLN A 39 5.41 24.71 -12.56
N SER A 40 5.37 23.37 -12.51
CA SER A 40 6.25 22.50 -13.30
C SER A 40 6.01 22.50 -14.82
N GLY A 41 4.93 23.11 -15.31
CA GLY A 41 4.52 23.05 -16.71
C GLY A 41 4.15 21.63 -17.19
N GLY A 42 4.03 20.66 -16.27
CA GLY A 42 3.74 19.27 -16.61
C GLY A 42 2.35 19.11 -17.25
N LYS A 43 2.26 18.24 -18.27
CA LYS A 43 1.02 18.00 -19.04
C LYS A 43 -0.21 17.74 -18.17
N PHE A 44 -0.02 17.04 -17.04
CA PHE A 44 -1.10 16.68 -16.11
C PHE A 44 -1.06 17.48 -14.80
N ALA A 45 -0.11 18.40 -14.63
CA ALA A 45 0.13 19.10 -13.36
C ALA A 45 -1.13 19.80 -12.85
N HIS A 46 -1.76 20.66 -13.67
CA HIS A 46 -2.96 21.38 -13.26
C HIS A 46 -4.17 20.47 -12.99
N TYR A 47 -4.28 19.34 -13.69
CA TYR A 47 -5.34 18.36 -13.45
C TYR A 47 -5.13 17.66 -12.09
N LEU A 48 -3.91 17.21 -11.82
CA LEU A 48 -3.55 16.58 -10.55
C LEU A 48 -3.70 17.55 -9.38
N CYS A 49 -3.27 18.81 -9.52
CA CYS A 49 -3.42 19.82 -8.47
C CYS A 49 -4.87 20.03 -8.05
N LYS A 50 -5.83 19.97 -8.98
CA LYS A 50 -7.28 20.08 -8.69
C LYS A 50 -7.81 18.88 -7.90
N ILE A 51 -7.35 17.67 -8.22
CA ILE A 51 -7.74 16.47 -7.45
C ILE A 51 -7.10 16.51 -6.06
N LEU A 52 -5.83 16.92 -5.99
CA LEU A 52 -5.07 17.01 -4.75
C LEU A 52 -5.68 18.02 -3.77
N ASP A 53 -6.34 19.10 -4.22
CA ASP A 53 -7.06 20.03 -3.33
C ASP A 53 -8.01 19.32 -2.36
N VAL A 54 -8.80 18.38 -2.90
CA VAL A 54 -9.78 17.62 -2.12
C VAL A 54 -9.07 16.69 -1.14
N TYR A 55 -7.99 16.05 -1.59
CA TYR A 55 -7.25 15.08 -0.79
C TYR A 55 -6.43 15.73 0.34
N PHE A 56 -5.85 16.91 0.09
CA PHE A 56 -5.17 17.74 1.09
C PHE A 56 -6.15 18.26 2.15
N SER A 57 -7.33 18.73 1.74
CA SER A 57 -8.38 19.16 2.68
C SER A 57 -8.77 18.02 3.62
N TYR A 58 -9.01 16.83 3.08
CA TYR A 58 -9.29 15.63 3.88
C TYR A 58 -8.18 15.30 4.89
N HIS A 59 -6.91 15.35 4.48
CA HIS A 59 -5.78 15.07 5.37
C HIS A 59 -5.59 16.12 6.45
N ARG A 60 -5.85 17.39 6.13
CA ARG A 60 -5.83 18.48 7.10
C ARG A 60 -6.91 18.27 8.16
N ASP A 61 -8.13 17.94 7.75
CA ASP A 61 -9.27 17.84 8.67
C ASP A 61 -9.24 16.55 9.50
N SER A 62 -8.87 15.42 8.88
CA SER A 62 -8.94 14.10 9.52
C SER A 62 -7.67 13.75 10.29
N TYR A 63 -6.51 14.23 9.84
CA TYR A 63 -5.21 13.87 10.40
C TYR A 63 -4.42 15.06 10.94
N CYS A 64 -4.92 16.29 10.82
CA CYS A 64 -4.21 17.52 11.22
C CYS A 64 -2.85 17.66 10.52
N MET A 65 -2.77 17.26 9.25
CA MET A 65 -1.52 17.20 8.48
C MET A 65 -1.41 18.33 7.43
N LYS A 66 -0.17 18.77 7.18
CA LYS A 66 0.20 19.71 6.09
C LYS A 66 0.85 18.97 4.91
N GLY A 67 0.13 17.99 4.40
CA GLY A 67 0.59 17.11 3.33
C GLY A 67 -0.30 15.89 3.19
N VAL A 68 -0.05 15.10 2.15
CA VAL A 68 -0.81 13.90 1.83
C VAL A 68 0.09 12.71 1.56
N TYR A 69 -0.39 11.49 1.84
CA TYR A 69 0.33 10.27 1.52
C TYR A 69 0.06 9.79 0.09
N LEU A 70 1.14 9.44 -0.63
CA LEU A 70 1.09 8.99 -2.02
C LEU A 70 1.04 7.46 -2.17
N HIS A 71 0.03 6.80 -1.61
CA HIS A 71 -0.03 5.33 -1.59
C HIS A 71 0.06 4.67 -2.98
N ASP A 72 -0.82 5.05 -3.92
CA ASP A 72 -0.86 4.43 -5.25
C ASP A 72 0.35 4.81 -6.13
N PRO A 73 0.80 6.09 -6.18
CA PRO A 73 2.03 6.43 -6.89
C PRO A 73 3.26 5.69 -6.37
N THR A 74 3.42 5.51 -5.05
CA THR A 74 4.56 4.77 -4.51
C THR A 74 4.47 3.26 -4.84
N ALA A 75 3.26 2.68 -4.90
CA ALA A 75 3.07 1.31 -5.39
C ALA A 75 3.45 1.17 -6.88
N LEU A 76 3.07 2.14 -7.71
CA LEU A 76 3.50 2.19 -9.12
C LEU A 76 5.02 2.34 -9.24
N LEU A 77 5.62 3.19 -8.40
CA LEU A 77 7.06 3.40 -8.36
C LEU A 77 7.81 2.11 -8.02
N ALA A 78 7.31 1.33 -7.05
CA ALA A 78 7.86 0.02 -6.70
C ALA A 78 7.85 -0.97 -7.88
N ALA A 79 6.84 -0.90 -8.74
CA ALA A 79 6.75 -1.73 -9.95
C ALA A 79 7.68 -1.26 -11.08
N VAL A 80 7.86 0.07 -11.23
CA VAL A 80 8.69 0.66 -12.29
C VAL A 80 10.18 0.61 -11.95
N ASN A 81 10.53 0.97 -10.71
CA ASN A 81 11.90 0.97 -10.23
C ASN A 81 11.99 0.38 -8.81
N PRO A 82 12.07 -0.96 -8.69
CA PRO A 82 12.10 -1.62 -7.40
C PRO A 82 13.33 -1.29 -6.56
N SER A 83 14.42 -0.78 -7.16
CA SER A 83 15.65 -0.42 -6.41
C SER A 83 15.46 0.74 -5.43
N LEU A 84 14.42 1.55 -5.60
CA LEU A 84 14.07 2.66 -4.71
C LEU A 84 13.38 2.18 -3.42
N ILE A 85 13.02 0.90 -3.34
CA ILE A 85 12.24 0.33 -2.24
C ILE A 85 13.06 -0.76 -1.55
N THR A 86 13.06 -0.74 -0.21
CA THR A 86 13.63 -1.83 0.60
C THR A 86 12.55 -2.86 0.92
N TYR A 87 12.84 -4.14 0.69
CA TYR A 87 11.90 -5.24 0.92
C TYR A 87 12.35 -6.13 2.07
N THR A 88 11.40 -6.62 2.85
CA THR A 88 11.64 -7.74 3.79
C THR A 88 10.84 -8.95 3.32
N GLU A 89 11.53 -10.08 3.11
CA GLU A 89 10.87 -11.34 2.76
C GLU A 89 10.25 -12.00 4.00
N GLY A 90 9.07 -12.58 3.85
CA GLY A 90 8.41 -13.30 4.92
C GLY A 90 7.04 -13.85 4.51
N ILE A 91 6.30 -14.37 5.49
CA ILE A 91 4.96 -14.88 5.28
C ILE A 91 3.96 -13.81 5.66
N VAL A 92 2.99 -13.55 4.77
CA VAL A 92 1.87 -12.65 5.06
C VAL A 92 0.57 -13.45 5.16
N ARG A 93 -0.28 -13.04 6.11
CA ARG A 93 -1.65 -13.56 6.30
C ARG A 93 -2.60 -12.39 6.51
N VAL A 94 -3.86 -12.58 6.13
CA VAL A 94 -4.92 -11.58 6.29
C VAL A 94 -6.01 -12.16 7.18
N GLN A 95 -6.38 -11.43 8.23
CA GLN A 95 -7.52 -11.77 9.06
C GLN A 95 -8.82 -11.52 8.30
N THR A 96 -9.66 -12.54 8.11
CA THR A 96 -10.90 -12.45 7.34
C THR A 96 -12.16 -12.33 8.19
N ILE A 97 -12.07 -12.61 9.49
CA ILE A 97 -13.20 -12.66 10.44
C ILE A 97 -12.91 -11.87 11.72
N GLY A 98 -13.95 -11.43 12.44
CA GLY A 98 -13.83 -10.74 13.74
C GLY A 98 -13.48 -9.26 13.65
N ILE A 99 -13.21 -8.65 14.81
CA ILE A 99 -12.99 -7.19 14.95
C ILE A 99 -11.74 -6.67 14.24
N THR A 100 -10.77 -7.54 13.98
CA THR A 100 -9.53 -7.21 13.25
C THR A 100 -9.59 -7.64 11.78
N ARG A 101 -10.80 -7.87 11.23
CA ARG A 101 -10.97 -8.18 9.80
C ARG A 101 -10.29 -7.14 8.93
N GLY A 102 -9.45 -7.59 8.00
CA GLY A 102 -8.62 -6.75 7.13
C GLY A 102 -7.19 -6.55 7.64
N LEU A 103 -6.86 -6.98 8.88
CA LEU A 103 -5.50 -6.91 9.41
C LEU A 103 -4.55 -7.82 8.61
N THR A 104 -3.49 -7.23 8.07
CA THR A 104 -2.35 -7.96 7.49
C THR A 104 -1.31 -8.24 8.56
N LEU A 105 -1.02 -9.52 8.79
CA LEU A 105 0.01 -10.00 9.70
C LEU A 105 1.23 -10.45 8.91
N PHE A 106 2.42 -10.00 9.31
CA PHE A 106 3.68 -10.37 8.70
C PHE A 106 4.57 -11.13 9.66
N TYR A 107 5.17 -12.20 9.16
CA TYR A 107 6.17 -12.99 9.86
C TYR A 107 7.47 -13.03 9.06
N ASN A 108 8.52 -12.42 9.61
CA ASN A 108 9.83 -12.23 8.99
C ASN A 108 10.79 -13.43 9.16
N LYS A 109 10.30 -14.62 9.52
CA LYS A 109 11.07 -15.87 9.70
C LYS A 109 12.12 -15.87 10.83
N GLN A 110 12.26 -14.79 11.63
CA GLN A 110 13.28 -14.72 12.69
C GLN A 110 12.90 -15.52 13.95
N LYS A 111 11.60 -15.58 14.29
CA LYS A 111 11.12 -16.29 15.47
C LYS A 111 10.93 -17.77 15.15
N ARG A 112 11.61 -18.67 15.86
CA ARG A 112 11.35 -20.12 15.78
C ARG A 112 10.06 -20.45 16.53
N TRP A 113 9.19 -21.23 15.89
CA TRP A 113 7.99 -21.77 16.53
C TRP A 113 8.31 -23.21 16.96
N GLY A 114 8.21 -23.49 18.27
CA GLY A 114 8.36 -24.84 18.79
C GLY A 114 7.25 -25.74 18.25
N CYS A 115 7.64 -26.90 17.71
CA CYS A 115 6.73 -27.82 17.04
C CYS A 115 5.83 -28.55 18.06
N LEU A 116 4.52 -28.30 18.01
CA LEU A 116 3.55 -29.38 17.93
C LEU A 116 3.00 -29.29 16.49
N ALA A 117 3.45 -30.17 15.61
CA ALA A 117 3.10 -30.16 14.21
C ALA A 117 1.61 -30.46 14.04
N LEU A 118 0.79 -29.42 14.00
CA LEU A 118 -0.39 -29.45 13.13
C LEU A 118 0.06 -28.93 11.78
N GLN A 119 0.61 -29.87 11.01
CA GLN A 119 0.95 -29.69 9.61
C GLN A 119 -0.38 -29.51 8.87
N ILE A 120 -0.82 -28.25 8.69
CA ILE A 120 -2.02 -27.96 7.91
C ILE A 120 -1.70 -28.29 6.45
N THR A 121 -2.07 -29.50 6.03
CA THR A 121 -2.12 -29.87 4.63
C THR A 121 -3.36 -29.24 3.97
N PRO A 122 -3.42 -29.12 2.63
CA PRO A 122 -4.54 -28.49 1.93
C PRO A 122 -5.92 -29.12 2.19
N ASN A 123 -5.97 -30.31 2.82
CA ASN A 123 -7.16 -31.13 2.96
C ASN A 123 -7.70 -31.23 4.40
N GLY A 124 -7.24 -30.39 5.33
CA GLY A 124 -7.74 -30.39 6.71
C GLY A 124 -7.05 -31.41 7.63
N LEU A 125 -7.20 -31.15 8.94
CA LEU A 125 -6.54 -31.85 10.06
C LEU A 125 -7.03 -33.29 10.22
N LEU A 126 -6.08 -34.22 10.45
CA LEU A 126 -6.33 -35.43 11.23
C LEU A 126 -6.35 -35.08 12.73
#